data_AF-A0A177B4P5-F1
#
_entry.id   AF-A0A177B4P5-F1
#
_cell.length_a   1.000
_cell.length_b   1.000
_cell.length_c   1.000
_cell.angle_alpha   90.00
_cell.angle_beta   90.00
_cell.angle_gamma   90.00
#
_symmetry.space_group_name_H-M   'P 1'
#
loop_
_entity.id
_entity.type
_entity.pdbx_description
1 polymer ?
#
loop_
_entity_poly.entity_id
_entity_poly.type
_entity_poly.pdbx_seq_one_letter_code
_entity_poly.pdbx_strand_id
1 'polypeptide(L)' 'MFLRNVNLEILKIDPNGCQTKSAHPARFSPDDIFSRHRLTLKRRFNLLKFSDMKRAEK' A
#
# COMPACT_ATOMS: atom_id res chain seq x y z
N MET A 1 8.13 -32.60 -19.12
CA MET A 1 7.65 -31.88 -17.92
C MET A 1 8.62 -30.72 -17.68
N PHE A 2 8.41 -29.61 -18.40
CA PHE A 2 9.36 -28.50 -18.48
C PHE A 2 9.46 -27.81 -17.12
N LEU A 3 10.61 -27.94 -16.47
CA LEU A 3 11.01 -27.05 -15.39
C LEU A 3 11.24 -25.67 -16.03
N ARG A 4 10.22 -24.82 -15.95
CA ARG A 4 10.41 -23.39 -16.24
C ARG A 4 11.36 -22.87 -15.19
N ASN A 5 12.55 -22.46 -15.64
CA ASN A 5 13.49 -21.64 -14.89
C ASN A 5 12.73 -20.44 -14.30
N VAL A 6 12.35 -20.54 -13.03
CA VAL A 6 11.84 -19.41 -12.28
C VAL A 6 13.06 -18.60 -11.85
N ASN A 7 13.44 -17.62 -12.68
CA ASN A 7 14.25 -16.52 -12.21
C ASN A 7 13.55 -15.95 -10.98
N LEU A 8 14.21 -16.01 -9.81
CA LEU A 8 13.81 -15.37 -8.56
C LEU A 8 13.98 -13.84 -8.65
N GLU A 9 13.64 -13.27 -9.80
CA GLU A 9 13.59 -11.83 -10.00
C GLU A 9 12.22 -11.33 -9.55
N ILE A 10 12.21 -10.16 -8.90
CA ILE A 10 10.97 -9.47 -8.53
C ILE A 10 10.21 -9.16 -9.82
N LEU A 11 9.19 -9.98 -10.12
CA LEU A 11 8.33 -9.79 -11.28
C LEU A 11 7.66 -8.43 -11.15
N LYS A 12 7.73 -7.58 -12.18
CA LYS A 12 7.10 -6.24 -12.19
C LYS A 12 5.59 -6.31 -12.43
N ILE A 13 5.13 -7.39 -13.05
CA ILE A 13 3.76 -7.63 -13.47
C ILE A 13 3.37 -9.04 -12.99
N ASP A 14 2.18 -9.16 -12.41
CA ASP A 14 1.62 -10.44 -11.97
C ASP A 14 1.10 -11.27 -13.16
N PRO A 15 0.75 -12.55 -12.96
CA PRO A 15 0.19 -13.39 -14.03
C PRO A 15 -1.12 -12.87 -14.64
N ASN A 16 -1.80 -11.92 -13.97
CA ASN A 16 -3.05 -11.30 -14.41
C ASN A 16 -2.83 -9.93 -15.09
N GLY A 17 -1.58 -9.49 -15.28
CA GLY A 17 -1.25 -8.19 -15.89
C GLY A 17 -1.24 -6.99 -14.93
N CYS A 18 -1.41 -7.20 -13.63
CA CYS A 18 -1.40 -6.17 -12.59
C CYS A 18 0.02 -5.87 -12.09
N GLN A 19 0.29 -4.61 -11.74
CA GLN A 19 1.58 -4.22 -11.19
C GLN A 19 1.81 -4.83 -9.79
N THR A 20 2.96 -5.46 -9.60
CA THR A 20 3.30 -6.07 -8.31
C THR A 20 3.69 -5.01 -7.28
N LYS A 21 3.45 -5.31 -6.01
CA LYS A 21 3.78 -4.45 -4.86
C LYS A 21 4.59 -5.26 -3.86
N SER A 22 5.40 -4.58 -3.05
CA SER A 22 6.09 -5.23 -1.93
C SER A 22 5.06 -5.89 -1.02
N ALA A 23 5.35 -7.13 -0.61
CA ALA A 23 4.54 -7.85 0.37
C ALA A 23 4.72 -7.27 1.79
N HIS A 24 5.82 -6.56 2.03
CA HIS A 24 6.07 -5.94 3.33
C HIS A 24 5.33 -4.59 3.45
N PRO A 25 4.73 -4.30 4.63
CA PRO A 25 4.07 -3.02 4.86
C PRO A 25 5.08 -1.87 4.85
N ALA A 26 4.58 -0.66 4.61
CA ALA A 26 5.40 0.55 4.71
C ALA A 26 5.96 0.69 6.13
N ARG A 27 7.26 1.06 6.23
CA ARG A 27 7.94 1.26 7.51
C ARG A 27 7.32 2.47 8.23
N PHE A 28 7.19 2.35 9.55
CA PHE A 28 6.78 3.48 10.38
C PHE A 28 7.91 4.52 10.45
N SER A 29 7.57 5.78 10.23
CA SER A 29 8.46 6.93 10.41
C SER A 29 7.81 7.87 11.43
N PRO A 30 8.49 8.22 12.53
CA PRO A 30 7.90 9.07 13.56
C PRO A 30 7.58 10.49 13.04
N ASP A 31 8.40 11.03 12.14
CA ASP A 31 8.21 12.38 11.60
C ASP A 31 7.10 12.49 10.56
N ASP A 32 6.71 11.38 9.93
CA ASP A 32 5.73 11.21 8.85
C ASP A 32 5.08 12.51 8.32
N ILE A 33 5.89 13.28 7.57
CA ILE A 33 5.55 14.63 7.10
C ILE A 33 4.34 14.64 6.16
N PHE A 34 4.02 13.49 5.55
CA PHE A 34 2.89 13.33 4.63
C PHE A 34 1.67 12.67 5.28
N SER A 35 1.66 12.51 6.61
CA SER A 35 0.54 11.95 7.37
C SER A 35 -0.79 12.65 7.05
N ARG A 36 -0.82 13.99 7.04
CA ARG A 36 -2.01 14.79 6.70
C ARG A 36 -2.54 14.48 5.30
N HIS A 37 -1.67 14.46 4.30
CA HIS A 37 -2.04 14.16 2.91
C HIS A 37 -2.61 12.74 2.77
N ARG A 38 -1.97 11.77 3.45
CA ARG A 38 -2.43 10.38 3.47
C ARG A 38 -3.82 10.25 4.10
N LEU A 39 -4.10 10.97 5.19
CA LEU A 39 -5.41 10.95 5.84
C LEU A 39 -6.49 11.59 4.96
N THR A 40 -6.20 12.71 4.30
CA THR A 40 -7.12 13.35 3.34
C THR A 40 -7.47 12.41 2.18
N LEU A 41 -6.48 11.71 1.63
CA LEU A 41 -6.71 10.69 0.60
C LEU A 41 -7.60 9.54 1.12
N LYS A 42 -7.29 9.00 2.29
CA LYS A 42 -8.11 7.93 2.90
C LYS A 42 -9.55 8.37 3.14
N ARG A 43 -9.79 9.63 3.53
CA ARG A 43 -11.13 10.21 3.68
C ARG A 43 -11.87 10.33 2.34
N ARG A 44 -11.22 10.86 1.30
CA ARG A 44 -11.85 11.02 -0.04
C ARG A 44 -12.32 9.70 -0.65
N PHE A 45 -11.58 8.62 -0.42
CA PHE A 45 -11.92 7.29 -0.94
C PHE A 45 -12.71 6.43 0.05
N ASN A 46 -13.24 7.00 1.13
CA ASN A 46 -13.98 6.28 2.19
C ASN A 46 -13.22 5.06 2.76
N LEU A 47 -11.88 5.13 2.78
CA LEU A 47 -10.98 4.11 3.33
C LEU A 47 -10.66 4.34 4.82
N LEU A 48 -11.10 5.46 5.39
CA LEU A 48 -10.96 5.75 6.81
C LEU A 48 -12.11 5.11 7.58
N LYS A 49 -11.81 4.31 8.60
CA LYS A 49 -12.83 3.70 9.46
C LYS A 49 -13.59 4.79 10.22
N PHE A 50 -14.89 4.57 10.46
CA PHE A 50 -15.75 5.51 11.18
C PHE A 50 -15.19 5.91 12.56
N SER A 51 -14.61 4.95 13.30
CA SER A 51 -13.96 5.19 14.60
C SER A 51 -12.83 6.22 14.56
N ASP A 52 -12.18 6.35 13.40
CA ASP A 52 -10.99 7.18 13.22
C ASP A 52 -11.32 8.54 12.58
N MET A 53 -12.56 8.73 12.10
CA MET A 53 -13.00 9.98 11.45
C MET A 53 -12.89 11.18 12.40
N LYS A 54 -13.28 11.00 13.67
CA LYS A 54 -13.28 12.05 14.71
C LYS A 54 -11.88 12.46 15.18
N ARG A 55 -10.88 11.58 15.04
CA ARG A 55 -9.50 11.86 15.49
C ARG A 55 -8.75 12.78 14.53
N ALA A 56 -9.05 12.72 13.24
CA ALA A 56 -8.30 13.47 12.24
C ALA A 56 -8.85 14.90 12.01
N GLU A 57 -9.79 15.36 12.85
CA GLU A 57 -10.28 16.76 12.90
C GLU A 57 -9.62 17.58 14.02
N LYS A 58 -8.74 16.94 14.82
CA LYS A 58 -7.97 17.58 15.89
C LYS A 58 -6.62 18.08 15.40
#